data_AF-A0A2E9R171-F1
#
_entry.id   AF-A0A2E9R171-F1
#
_cell.length_a   1.000
_cell.length_b   1.000
_cell.length_c   1.000
_cell.angle_alpha   90.00
_cell.angle_beta   90.00
_cell.angle_gamma   90.00
#
_symmetry.space_group_name_H-M   'P 1'
#
loop_
_entity.id
_entity.type
_entity.pdbx_description
1 polymer ?
#
loop_
_entity_poly.entity_id
_entity_poly.type
_entity_poly.pdbx_seq_one_letter_code
_entity_poly.pdbx_strand_id
1 'polypeptide(L)'
;MKRAFQRQHGLMIDRITRADGSTYDKTLTMESFGETFSKEDLIQNIHLGTFAESPSILGLVYEQSDDHRAALLESLEGGHIIAPHALIAYLDAPGVRARIIERTRTISLEHLTNFAHVLGTIGGQGATDVLHERRLELLNLGFFDNVQKEYISPFGMILRSLLRLNPDDIEAARDLVRFFHIPNRRTQRSALSVMSDVIETFCRLDRMRTVSLDLIVETFEQSLTHEDPDIFLAGLSGLTVLGTSKEELLQRCEQIYNEGTELQKELILSWSTQQSDAFQPESINTWQTRLQQEELSQHTLNILQHFGPVTPTDIARNIIAEGMDDASPTLRFHALSLLRFLPTQIAADMAQTALSDEPDEALQHLLQQHLPKK
;
A
#
# COMPACT_ATOMS: atom_id res chain seq x y z
N MET A 1 -20.33 -3.16 -25.96
CA MET A 1 -20.06 -4.62 -25.95
C MET A 1 -19.12 -4.89 -24.79
N LYS A 2 -19.57 -5.62 -23.77
CA LYS A 2 -18.74 -5.97 -22.60
C LYS A 2 -17.59 -6.89 -23.06
N ARG A 3 -16.39 -6.72 -22.48
CA ARG A 3 -15.18 -7.52 -22.76
C ARG A 3 -14.89 -8.48 -21.60
N ALA A 4 -14.13 -9.55 -21.80
CA ALA A 4 -13.66 -10.45 -20.74
C ALA A 4 -12.19 -10.18 -20.37
N PHE A 5 -11.74 -10.64 -19.20
CA PHE A 5 -10.31 -10.62 -18.82
C PHE A 5 -9.49 -11.62 -19.64
N GLN A 6 -8.23 -11.27 -19.91
CA GLN A 6 -7.25 -12.24 -20.41
C GLN A 6 -6.63 -12.99 -19.21
N ARG A 7 -6.66 -14.33 -19.22
CA ARG A 7 -6.06 -15.17 -18.18
C ARG A 7 -4.65 -15.62 -18.58
N GLN A 8 -3.65 -15.40 -17.73
CA GLN A 8 -2.27 -15.79 -17.98
C GLN A 8 -1.52 -16.04 -16.67
N HIS A 9 -0.95 -17.24 -16.50
CA HIS A 9 -0.10 -17.61 -15.35
C HIS A 9 -0.70 -17.27 -13.98
N GLY A 10 -1.98 -17.55 -13.74
CA GLY A 10 -2.61 -17.22 -12.45
C GLY A 10 -3.07 -15.77 -12.29
N LEU A 11 -2.92 -14.95 -13.34
CA LEU A 11 -3.30 -13.55 -13.35
C LEU A 11 -4.44 -13.31 -14.33
N MET A 12 -5.27 -12.33 -14.00
CA MET A 12 -6.24 -11.74 -14.92
C MET A 12 -5.77 -10.36 -15.36
N ILE A 13 -5.76 -10.14 -16.67
CA ILE A 13 -5.17 -8.98 -17.31
C ILE A 13 -6.27 -8.22 -18.07
N ASP A 14 -6.45 -6.95 -17.75
CA ASP A 14 -7.28 -6.00 -18.50
C ASP A 14 -6.37 -4.95 -19.15
N ARG A 15 -6.41 -4.88 -20.48
CA ARG A 15 -5.68 -3.87 -21.25
C ARG A 15 -6.54 -2.61 -21.39
N ILE A 16 -6.06 -1.53 -20.79
CA ILE A 16 -6.75 -0.24 -20.72
C ILE A 16 -5.99 0.76 -21.60
N THR A 17 -6.74 1.44 -22.47
CA THR A 17 -6.23 2.55 -23.29
C THR A 17 -6.62 3.86 -22.61
N ARG A 18 -5.63 4.71 -22.32
CA ARG A 18 -5.85 6.06 -21.77
C ARG A 18 -6.36 7.01 -22.85
N ALA A 19 -6.87 8.17 -22.43
CA ALA A 19 -7.32 9.23 -23.32
C ALA A 19 -6.23 9.76 -24.27
N ASP A 20 -4.96 9.65 -23.87
CA ASP A 20 -3.79 10.00 -24.69
C ASP A 20 -3.38 8.90 -25.70
N GLY A 21 -4.12 7.79 -25.76
CA GLY A 21 -3.86 6.65 -26.64
C GLY A 21 -2.82 5.66 -26.11
N SER A 22 -2.17 5.93 -24.98
CA SER A 22 -1.26 4.96 -24.37
C SER A 22 -2.02 3.78 -23.77
N THR A 23 -1.43 2.59 -23.83
CA THR A 23 -1.99 1.38 -23.24
C THR A 23 -1.21 0.98 -22.00
N TYR A 24 -1.93 0.45 -21.01
CA TYR A 24 -1.32 -0.25 -19.88
C TYR A 24 -2.17 -1.46 -19.51
N ASP A 25 -1.51 -2.45 -18.94
CA ASP A 25 -2.16 -3.67 -18.47
C ASP A 25 -2.41 -3.55 -16.97
N LYS A 26 -3.66 -3.72 -16.54
CA LYS A 26 -4.03 -3.86 -15.14
C LYS A 26 -4.13 -5.34 -14.80
N THR A 27 -3.41 -5.78 -13.78
CA THR A 27 -3.34 -7.18 -13.36
C THR A 27 -4.05 -7.39 -12.04
N LEU A 28 -4.83 -8.47 -11.94
CA LEU A 28 -5.51 -8.92 -10.74
C LEU A 28 -5.18 -10.40 -10.50
N THR A 29 -5.22 -10.83 -9.24
CA THR A 29 -5.00 -12.23 -8.87
C THR A 29 -6.28 -13.02 -9.08
N MET A 30 -6.17 -14.27 -9.54
CA MET A 30 -7.34 -15.16 -9.70
C MET A 30 -8.07 -15.43 -8.36
N GLU A 31 -7.34 -15.46 -7.24
CA GLU A 31 -7.92 -15.53 -5.88
C GLU A 31 -8.93 -14.42 -5.58
N SER A 32 -8.72 -13.21 -6.13
CA SER A 32 -9.64 -12.08 -5.93
C SER A 32 -11.05 -12.35 -6.48
N PHE A 33 -11.22 -13.44 -7.22
CA PHE A 33 -12.45 -13.89 -7.87
C PHE A 33 -12.91 -15.26 -7.36
N GLY A 34 -12.26 -15.79 -6.31
CA GLY A 34 -12.56 -17.09 -5.73
C GLY A 34 -12.01 -18.28 -6.52
N GLU A 35 -11.09 -18.04 -7.45
CA GLU A 35 -10.38 -19.12 -8.15
C GLU A 35 -9.16 -19.56 -7.32
N THR A 36 -8.99 -20.86 -7.09
CA THR A 36 -7.92 -21.42 -6.23
C THR A 36 -6.66 -21.78 -7.03
N PHE A 37 -5.50 -21.53 -6.44
CA PHE A 37 -4.22 -22.06 -6.94
C PHE A 37 -3.99 -23.50 -6.47
N SER A 38 -3.28 -24.30 -7.28
CA SER A 38 -2.69 -25.54 -6.76
C SER A 38 -1.40 -25.22 -5.98
N LYS A 39 -1.06 -26.06 -5.01
CA LYS A 39 0.19 -25.95 -4.24
C LYS A 39 1.41 -25.97 -5.16
N GLU A 40 1.36 -26.81 -6.18
CA GLU A 40 2.41 -26.98 -7.19
C GLU A 40 2.62 -25.71 -8.02
N ASP A 41 1.54 -25.02 -8.41
CA ASP A 41 1.63 -23.77 -9.16
C ASP A 41 2.27 -22.65 -8.32
N LEU A 42 1.97 -22.58 -7.02
CA LEU A 42 2.56 -21.58 -6.12
C LEU A 42 4.06 -21.80 -5.92
N ILE A 43 4.48 -23.05 -5.69
CA ILE A 43 5.89 -23.41 -5.53
C ILE A 43 6.63 -23.24 -6.86
N GLN A 44 6.05 -23.67 -7.98
CA GLN A 44 6.64 -23.49 -9.30
C GLN A 44 6.80 -21.99 -9.61
N ASN A 45 5.80 -21.17 -9.30
CA ASN A 45 5.92 -19.72 -9.45
C ASN A 45 7.12 -19.23 -8.65
N ILE A 46 7.24 -19.55 -7.36
CA ILE A 46 8.37 -19.12 -6.50
C ILE A 46 9.75 -19.47 -7.08
N HIS A 47 9.87 -20.59 -7.78
CA HIS A 47 11.14 -20.99 -8.39
C HIS A 47 11.46 -20.24 -9.70
N LEU A 48 10.50 -19.50 -10.30
CA LEU A 48 10.70 -18.79 -11.57
C LEU A 48 11.37 -17.41 -11.42
N GLY A 49 11.55 -16.90 -10.20
CA GLY A 49 12.16 -15.59 -9.86
C GLY A 49 11.51 -14.33 -10.47
N THR A 50 10.22 -14.32 -10.80
CA THR A 50 9.48 -13.25 -11.46
C THR A 50 8.62 -12.39 -10.53
N PHE A 51 8.33 -11.14 -10.94
CA PHE A 51 7.40 -10.23 -10.24
C PHE A 51 5.99 -10.82 -10.03
N ALA A 52 5.60 -11.82 -10.84
CA ALA A 52 4.33 -12.54 -10.75
C ALA A 52 4.23 -13.47 -9.52
N GLU A 53 5.32 -13.64 -8.76
CA GLU A 53 5.37 -14.46 -7.54
C GLU A 53 4.83 -13.76 -6.30
N SER A 54 4.72 -12.44 -6.33
CA SER A 54 4.30 -11.67 -5.16
C SER A 54 2.96 -12.15 -4.60
N PRO A 55 1.92 -12.40 -5.42
CA PRO A 55 0.69 -13.03 -4.95
C PRO A 55 0.88 -14.47 -4.47
N SER A 56 1.69 -15.26 -5.18
CA SER A 56 1.89 -16.68 -4.83
C SER A 56 2.61 -16.85 -3.48
N ILE A 57 3.62 -16.03 -3.20
CA ILE A 57 4.33 -15.99 -1.92
C ILE A 57 3.40 -15.54 -0.79
N LEU A 58 2.50 -14.59 -1.05
CA LEU A 58 1.50 -14.15 -0.08
C LEU A 58 0.42 -15.22 0.17
N GLY A 59 0.04 -15.99 -0.85
CA GLY A 59 -0.89 -17.12 -0.71
C GLY A 59 -0.37 -18.21 0.24
N LEU A 60 0.96 -18.41 0.28
CA LEU A 60 1.59 -19.39 1.18
C LEU A 60 1.60 -18.99 2.66
N VAL A 61 1.23 -17.74 3.01
CA VAL A 61 1.19 -17.28 4.41
C VAL A 61 0.11 -18.02 5.21
N TYR A 62 -0.93 -18.51 4.54
CA TYR A 62 -2.08 -19.15 5.19
C TYR A 62 -1.91 -20.65 5.44
N GLU A 63 -0.97 -21.30 4.74
CA GLU A 63 -0.66 -22.71 4.92
C GLU A 63 0.72 -22.85 5.58
N GLN A 64 0.74 -22.94 6.92
CA GLN A 64 1.95 -23.10 7.74
C GLN A 64 2.53 -24.52 7.66
N SER A 65 2.92 -24.96 6.46
CA SER A 65 3.55 -26.26 6.23
C SER A 65 5.08 -26.18 6.25
N ASP A 66 5.74 -27.27 6.62
CA ASP A 66 7.22 -27.34 6.60
C ASP A 66 7.78 -27.19 5.17
N ASP A 67 7.07 -27.70 4.16
CA ASP A 67 7.45 -27.57 2.74
C ASP A 67 7.48 -26.10 2.30
N HIS A 68 6.47 -25.32 2.70
CA HIS A 68 6.39 -23.89 2.37
C HIS A 68 7.49 -23.11 3.08
N ARG A 69 7.76 -23.40 4.35
CA ARG A 69 8.90 -22.80 5.06
C ARG A 69 10.22 -23.09 4.32
N ALA A 70 10.42 -24.33 3.89
CA ALA A 70 11.64 -24.72 3.18
C ALA A 70 11.79 -23.97 1.85
N ALA A 71 10.72 -23.90 1.04
CA ALA A 71 10.71 -23.14 -0.21
C ALA A 71 10.98 -21.65 0.03
N LEU A 72 10.33 -21.03 1.02
CA LEU A 72 10.55 -19.62 1.36
C LEU A 72 11.98 -19.33 1.85
N LEU A 73 12.58 -20.25 2.61
CA LEU A 73 13.99 -20.13 2.99
C LEU A 73 14.91 -20.25 1.78
N GLU A 74 14.62 -21.15 0.83
CA GLU A 74 15.37 -21.23 -0.43
C GLU A 74 15.25 -19.92 -1.23
N SER A 75 14.04 -19.34 -1.33
CA SER A 75 13.83 -18.04 -1.97
C SER A 75 14.57 -16.91 -1.28
N LEU A 76 14.63 -16.92 0.06
CA LEU A 76 15.39 -15.96 0.86
C LEU A 76 16.89 -16.01 0.50
N GLU A 77 17.46 -17.22 0.40
CA GLU A 77 18.84 -17.43 -0.04
C GLU A 77 19.05 -16.98 -1.49
N GLY A 78 18.06 -17.20 -2.36
CA GLY A 78 18.01 -16.64 -3.72
C GLY A 78 17.95 -15.10 -3.77
N GLY A 79 17.72 -14.43 -2.64
CA GLY A 79 17.61 -12.98 -2.55
C GLY A 79 16.24 -12.43 -2.94
N HIS A 80 15.21 -13.27 -2.94
CA HIS A 80 13.86 -12.86 -3.31
C HIS A 80 13.31 -11.84 -2.31
N ILE A 81 12.91 -10.67 -2.80
CA ILE A 81 12.59 -9.51 -1.96
C ILE A 81 11.33 -9.70 -1.08
N ILE A 82 10.41 -10.61 -1.42
CA ILE A 82 9.18 -10.85 -0.64
C ILE A 82 9.33 -12.00 0.37
N ALA A 83 10.28 -12.90 0.15
CA ALA A 83 10.53 -14.04 1.05
C ALA A 83 10.67 -13.64 2.54
N PRO A 84 11.40 -12.58 2.93
CA PRO A 84 11.52 -12.23 4.35
C PRO A 84 10.16 -11.85 4.97
N HIS A 85 9.22 -11.27 4.20
CA HIS A 85 7.89 -10.94 4.70
C HIS A 85 7.04 -12.17 4.97
N ALA A 86 7.04 -13.14 4.05
CA ALA A 86 6.28 -14.38 4.22
C ALA A 86 6.83 -15.24 5.37
N LEU A 87 8.15 -15.22 5.60
CA LEU A 87 8.80 -15.92 6.70
C LEU A 87 8.42 -15.40 8.09
N ILE A 88 7.76 -14.24 8.20
CA ILE A 88 7.21 -13.74 9.48
C ILE A 88 6.25 -14.76 10.10
N ALA A 89 5.47 -15.48 9.28
CA ALA A 89 4.55 -16.52 9.76
C ALA A 89 5.26 -17.73 10.40
N TYR A 90 6.58 -17.86 10.22
CA TYR A 90 7.39 -18.97 10.69
C TYR A 90 8.46 -18.55 11.71
N LEU A 91 8.35 -17.39 12.35
CA LEU A 91 9.39 -16.88 13.26
C LEU A 91 9.67 -17.77 14.47
N ASP A 92 8.67 -18.54 14.90
CA ASP A 92 8.79 -19.51 16.00
C ASP A 92 9.55 -20.77 15.57
N ALA A 93 9.70 -21.00 14.26
CA ALA A 93 10.47 -22.12 13.76
C ALA A 93 11.97 -21.89 13.99
N PRO A 94 12.71 -22.91 14.47
CA PRO A 94 14.13 -22.79 14.72
C PRO A 94 14.91 -22.32 13.48
N GLY A 95 15.74 -21.30 13.65
CA GLY A 95 16.67 -20.82 12.62
C GLY A 95 16.12 -19.79 11.63
N VAL A 96 14.79 -19.58 11.53
CA VAL A 96 14.22 -18.61 10.57
C VAL A 96 14.75 -17.19 10.82
N ARG A 97 14.70 -16.73 12.08
CA ARG A 97 15.21 -15.40 12.46
C ARG A 97 16.71 -15.24 12.15
N ALA A 98 17.51 -16.26 12.46
CA ALA A 98 18.95 -16.24 12.21
C ALA A 98 19.25 -16.14 10.71
N ARG A 99 18.52 -16.87 9.87
CA ARG A 99 18.63 -16.82 8.41
C ARG A 99 18.28 -15.45 7.83
N ILE A 100 17.22 -14.82 8.33
CA ILE A 100 16.86 -13.45 7.90
C ILE A 100 18.01 -12.48 8.23
N ILE A 101 18.54 -12.52 9.45
CA ILE A 101 19.66 -11.66 9.88
C ILE A 101 20.92 -11.90 9.03
N GLU A 102 21.31 -13.16 8.84
CA GLU A 102 22.47 -13.55 8.04
C GLU A 102 22.32 -13.07 6.59
N ARG A 103 21.12 -13.23 6.02
CA ARG A 103 20.85 -12.78 4.67
C ARG A 103 20.83 -11.25 4.56
N THR A 104 20.25 -10.52 5.51
CA THR A 104 20.30 -9.05 5.53
C THR A 104 21.75 -8.53 5.52
N ARG A 105 22.68 -9.22 6.19
CA ARG A 105 24.09 -8.81 6.21
C ARG A 105 24.73 -8.83 4.82
N THR A 106 24.31 -9.77 3.96
CA THR A 106 24.99 -10.09 2.69
C THR A 106 24.20 -9.75 1.43
N ILE A 107 22.90 -9.48 1.55
CA ILE A 107 22.06 -9.11 0.41
C ILE A 107 22.55 -7.81 -0.22
N SER A 108 22.42 -7.70 -1.55
CA SER A 108 22.75 -6.47 -2.26
C SER A 108 21.92 -5.30 -1.71
N LEU A 109 22.52 -4.11 -1.71
CA LEU A 109 21.86 -2.89 -1.23
C LEU A 109 20.54 -2.62 -1.95
N GLU A 110 20.46 -2.91 -3.24
CA GLU A 110 19.26 -2.75 -4.07
C GLU A 110 18.04 -3.53 -3.54
N HIS A 111 18.28 -4.70 -2.93
CA HIS A 111 17.23 -5.58 -2.41
C HIS A 111 17.04 -5.48 -0.89
N LEU A 112 17.84 -4.65 -0.21
CA LEU A 112 17.89 -4.57 1.24
C LEU A 112 16.61 -4.02 1.88
N THR A 113 15.79 -3.25 1.16
CA THR A 113 14.59 -2.59 1.70
C THR A 113 13.71 -3.56 2.50
N ASN A 114 13.26 -4.66 1.89
CA ASN A 114 12.31 -5.57 2.54
C ASN A 114 12.96 -6.35 3.69
N PHE A 115 14.26 -6.66 3.59
CA PHE A 115 15.02 -7.29 4.66
C PHE A 115 15.13 -6.36 5.88
N ALA A 116 15.49 -5.08 5.65
CA ALA A 116 15.56 -4.08 6.71
C ALA A 116 14.20 -3.89 7.38
N HIS A 117 13.12 -3.77 6.60
CA HIS A 117 11.76 -3.65 7.11
C HIS A 117 11.38 -4.81 8.03
N VAL A 118 11.63 -6.05 7.58
CA VAL A 118 11.31 -7.25 8.36
C VAL A 118 12.13 -7.28 9.64
N LEU A 119 13.43 -7.00 9.58
CA LEU A 119 14.27 -6.93 10.79
C LEU A 119 13.79 -5.88 11.79
N GLY A 120 13.42 -4.67 11.34
CA GLY A 120 12.84 -3.64 12.20
C GLY A 120 11.52 -4.04 12.84
N THR A 121 10.77 -4.92 12.18
CA THR A 121 9.48 -5.43 12.68
C THR A 121 9.66 -6.54 13.71
N ILE A 122 10.52 -7.52 13.42
CA ILE A 122 10.67 -8.72 14.25
C ILE A 122 11.67 -8.51 15.39
N GLY A 123 12.64 -7.61 15.21
CA GLY A 123 13.75 -7.34 16.13
C GLY A 123 14.59 -8.57 16.45
N GLY A 124 15.05 -8.64 17.70
CA GLY A 124 15.84 -9.76 18.24
C GLY A 124 17.36 -9.51 18.20
N GLN A 125 18.09 -10.46 18.78
CA GLN A 125 19.54 -10.36 18.94
C GLN A 125 20.24 -10.22 17.58
N GLY A 126 21.06 -9.18 17.44
CA GLY A 126 21.84 -8.88 16.23
C GLY A 126 21.09 -8.10 15.14
N ALA A 127 19.79 -7.83 15.28
CA ALA A 127 19.04 -7.06 14.28
C ALA A 127 19.54 -5.60 14.19
N THR A 128 19.69 -4.93 15.34
CA THR A 128 20.21 -3.57 15.43
C THR A 128 21.64 -3.47 14.89
N ASP A 129 22.50 -4.42 15.26
CA ASP A 129 23.90 -4.44 14.82
C ASP A 129 24.01 -4.54 13.29
N VAL A 130 23.28 -5.48 12.67
CA VAL A 130 23.29 -5.62 11.21
C VAL A 130 22.72 -4.37 10.53
N LEU A 131 21.66 -3.77 11.05
CA LEU A 131 21.12 -2.52 10.48
C LEU A 131 22.12 -1.36 10.58
N HIS A 132 22.87 -1.24 11.68
CA HIS A 132 23.95 -0.28 11.80
C HIS A 132 25.10 -0.57 10.83
N GLU A 133 25.52 -1.83 10.67
CA GLU A 133 26.52 -2.24 9.68
C GLU A 133 26.10 -1.80 8.26
N ARG A 134 24.86 -2.11 7.85
CA ARG A 134 24.34 -1.73 6.54
C ARG A 134 24.15 -0.21 6.38
N ARG A 135 23.76 0.50 7.44
CA ARG A 135 23.71 1.97 7.47
C ARG A 135 25.09 2.55 7.17
N LEU A 136 26.12 2.12 7.90
CA LEU A 136 27.50 2.59 7.74
C LEU A 136 28.05 2.27 6.35
N GLU A 137 27.72 1.11 5.77
CA GLU A 137 28.08 0.77 4.38
C GLU A 137 27.54 1.80 3.39
N LEU A 138 26.25 2.15 3.47
CA LEU A 138 25.64 3.17 2.60
C LEU A 138 26.29 4.55 2.78
N LEU A 139 26.60 4.94 4.03
CA LEU A 139 27.30 6.20 4.31
C LEU A 139 28.71 6.22 3.72
N ASN A 140 29.45 5.12 3.83
CA ASN A 140 30.81 4.99 3.29
C ASN A 140 30.85 4.97 1.77
N LEU A 141 29.77 4.57 1.11
CA LEU A 141 29.59 4.69 -0.34
C LEU A 141 29.26 6.12 -0.78
N GLY A 142 29.22 7.09 0.14
CA GLY A 142 28.92 8.48 -0.16
C GLY A 142 27.45 8.70 -0.50
N PHE A 143 26.51 7.99 0.15
CA PHE A 143 25.08 8.10 -0.12
C PHE A 143 24.60 9.56 -0.22
N PHE A 144 25.03 10.41 0.70
CA PHE A 144 24.65 11.83 0.71
C PHE A 144 25.34 12.69 -0.35
N ASP A 145 26.48 12.24 -0.87
CA ASP A 145 27.24 12.95 -1.90
C ASP A 145 26.78 12.55 -3.31
N ASN A 146 26.28 11.32 -3.46
CA ASN A 146 25.80 10.77 -4.71
C ASN A 146 24.61 9.84 -4.49
N VAL A 147 23.43 10.43 -4.30
CA VAL A 147 22.19 9.67 -4.07
C VAL A 147 21.82 8.88 -5.32
N GLN A 148 22.13 7.59 -5.30
CA GLN A 148 21.66 6.64 -6.31
C GLN A 148 20.21 6.27 -6.02
N LYS A 149 19.38 6.23 -7.08
CA LYS A 149 17.94 6.01 -6.99
C LYS A 149 17.60 4.68 -6.30
N GLU A 150 18.47 3.70 -6.49
CA GLU A 150 18.40 2.33 -5.98
C GLU A 150 18.60 2.27 -4.46
N TYR A 151 19.26 3.27 -3.85
CA TYR A 151 19.59 3.27 -2.42
C TYR A 151 18.66 4.13 -1.55
N ILE A 152 17.81 4.97 -2.16
CA ILE A 152 16.85 5.82 -1.43
C ILE A 152 15.94 4.96 -0.53
N SER A 153 15.35 3.91 -1.09
CA SER A 153 14.43 3.03 -0.36
C SER A 153 15.14 2.19 0.72
N PRO A 154 16.27 1.51 0.42
CA PRO A 154 17.06 0.82 1.44
C PRO A 154 17.45 1.71 2.62
N PHE A 155 17.99 2.91 2.35
CA PHE A 155 18.46 3.80 3.39
C PHE A 155 17.32 4.26 4.30
N GLY A 156 16.23 4.77 3.72
CA GLY A 156 15.05 5.17 4.49
C GLY A 156 14.49 4.03 5.35
N MET A 157 14.45 2.82 4.81
CA MET A 157 13.94 1.66 5.55
C MET A 157 14.88 1.20 6.67
N ILE A 158 16.20 1.31 6.51
CA ILE A 158 17.16 1.06 7.59
C ILE A 158 16.95 2.06 8.73
N LEU A 159 16.87 3.36 8.42
CA LEU A 159 16.68 4.41 9.43
C LEU A 159 15.36 4.22 10.19
N ARG A 160 14.28 3.95 9.47
CA ARG A 160 12.98 3.58 10.05
C ARG A 160 13.11 2.41 11.03
N SER A 161 13.79 1.36 10.59
CA SER A 161 13.92 0.11 11.36
C SER A 161 14.78 0.29 12.60
N LEU A 162 15.87 1.06 12.51
CA LEU A 162 16.70 1.43 13.65
C LEU A 162 15.90 2.23 14.68
N LEU A 163 15.18 3.28 14.27
CA LEU A 163 14.36 4.12 15.16
C LEU A 163 13.20 3.35 15.80
N ARG A 164 12.64 2.37 15.08
CA ARG A 164 11.60 1.48 15.64
C ARG A 164 12.16 0.54 16.72
N LEU A 165 13.35 -0.02 16.49
CA LEU A 165 14.01 -0.91 17.46
C LEU A 165 14.57 -0.13 18.66
N ASN A 166 15.11 1.06 18.41
CA ASN A 166 15.70 1.95 19.41
C ASN A 166 15.27 3.41 19.17
N PRO A 167 14.22 3.88 19.84
CA PRO A 167 13.73 5.26 19.71
C PRO A 167 14.72 6.36 20.10
N ASP A 168 15.77 6.02 20.85
CA ASP A 168 16.82 6.94 21.29
C ASP A 168 18.03 6.96 20.34
N ASP A 169 17.95 6.31 19.17
CA ASP A 169 19.01 6.32 18.17
C ASP A 169 19.11 7.68 17.47
N ILE A 170 19.86 8.58 18.12
CA ILE A 170 20.06 9.96 17.66
C ILE A 170 20.83 10.04 16.36
N GLU A 171 21.64 9.04 16.04
CA GLU A 171 22.38 9.01 14.78
C GLU A 171 21.45 8.68 13.61
N ALA A 172 20.57 7.70 13.77
CA ALA A 172 19.54 7.39 12.78
C ALA A 172 18.59 8.58 12.57
N ALA A 173 18.20 9.28 13.64
CA ALA A 173 17.38 10.49 13.54
C ALA A 173 18.07 11.61 12.76
N ARG A 174 19.35 11.90 13.06
CA ARG A 174 20.13 12.91 12.33
C ARG A 174 20.30 12.58 10.86
N ASP A 175 20.56 11.31 10.54
CA ASP A 175 20.66 10.86 9.16
C ASP A 175 19.33 10.97 8.43
N LEU A 176 18.21 10.70 9.10
CA LEU A 176 16.87 10.89 8.54
C LEU A 176 16.57 12.37 8.25
N VAL A 177 16.94 13.26 9.18
CA VAL A 177 16.87 14.71 8.95
C VAL A 177 17.76 15.13 7.79
N ARG A 178 19.00 14.66 7.72
CA ARG A 178 19.91 14.95 6.60
C ARG A 178 19.38 14.40 5.28
N PHE A 179 18.71 13.25 5.31
CA PHE A 179 18.07 12.63 4.15
C PHE A 179 16.95 13.50 3.57
N PHE A 180 16.15 14.16 4.43
CA PHE A 180 15.16 15.13 3.98
C PHE A 180 15.79 16.38 3.33
N HIS A 181 16.93 16.85 3.82
CA HIS A 181 17.57 18.07 3.30
C HIS A 181 18.32 17.89 1.97
N ILE A 182 18.34 16.69 1.40
CA ILE A 182 18.88 16.47 0.05
C ILE A 182 17.92 17.15 -0.96
N PRO A 183 18.40 18.04 -1.86
CA PRO A 183 17.57 18.79 -2.79
C PRO A 183 17.10 17.92 -3.97
N ASN A 184 16.34 16.87 -3.65
CA ASN A 184 15.80 15.90 -4.58
C ASN A 184 14.40 15.49 -4.11
N ARG A 185 13.39 15.83 -4.92
CA ARG A 185 11.97 15.60 -4.63
C ARG A 185 11.64 14.17 -4.18
N ARG A 186 12.18 13.17 -4.88
CA ARG A 186 11.95 11.75 -4.57
C ARG A 186 12.50 11.41 -3.18
N THR A 187 13.70 11.90 -2.90
CA THR A 187 14.38 11.70 -1.62
C THR A 187 13.63 12.37 -0.48
N GLN A 188 13.21 13.62 -0.65
CA GLN A 188 12.40 14.37 0.31
C GLN A 188 11.09 13.65 0.66
N ARG A 189 10.35 13.20 -0.36
CA ARG A 189 9.14 12.37 -0.17
C ARG A 189 9.43 11.10 0.61
N SER A 190 10.49 10.37 0.25
CA SER A 190 10.86 9.13 0.93
C SER A 190 11.25 9.38 2.39
N ALA A 191 12.02 10.44 2.67
CA ALA A 191 12.40 10.82 4.02
C ALA A 191 11.17 11.20 4.87
N LEU A 192 10.26 12.02 4.34
CA LEU A 192 9.02 12.39 5.05
C LEU A 192 8.12 11.18 5.29
N SER A 193 7.95 10.29 4.31
CA SER A 193 7.16 9.06 4.51
C SER A 193 7.74 8.21 5.64
N VAL A 194 9.07 8.13 5.76
CA VAL A 194 9.73 7.45 6.87
C VAL A 194 9.54 8.19 8.19
N MET A 195 9.69 9.51 8.21
CA MET A 195 9.46 10.33 9.42
C MET A 195 8.01 10.18 9.92
N SER A 196 7.02 10.22 9.02
CA SER A 196 5.59 10.06 9.33
C SER A 196 5.33 8.74 10.06
N ASP A 197 5.84 7.62 9.52
CA ASP A 197 5.66 6.31 10.14
C ASP A 197 6.39 6.19 11.50
N VAL A 198 7.57 6.81 11.64
CA VAL A 198 8.28 6.87 12.93
C VAL A 198 7.46 7.65 13.96
N ILE A 199 6.95 8.83 13.61
CA ILE A 199 6.10 9.65 14.47
C ILE A 199 4.85 8.87 14.90
N GLU A 200 4.12 8.30 13.95
CA GLU A 200 2.93 7.46 14.20
C GLU A 200 3.25 6.31 15.16
N THR A 201 4.37 5.62 14.93
CA THR A 201 4.82 4.53 15.78
C THR A 201 5.11 5.00 17.20
N PHE A 202 5.77 6.15 17.35
CA PHE A 202 6.16 6.67 18.67
C PHE A 202 4.96 7.17 19.45
N CYS A 203 4.02 7.87 18.80
CA CYS A 203 2.76 8.29 19.40
C CYS A 203 1.97 7.08 19.91
N ARG A 204 1.84 6.03 19.10
CA ARG A 204 1.09 4.81 19.48
C ARG A 204 1.72 4.07 20.66
N LEU A 205 3.04 4.18 20.84
CA LEU A 205 3.78 3.54 21.93
C LEU A 205 3.94 4.43 23.18
N ASP A 206 3.37 5.64 23.19
CA ASP A 206 3.55 6.66 24.24
C ASP A 206 5.03 6.99 24.50
N ARG A 207 5.83 7.05 23.42
CA ARG A 207 7.29 7.30 23.44
C ARG A 207 7.66 8.70 22.99
N MET A 208 6.81 9.68 23.27
CA MET A 208 6.88 11.04 22.71
C MET A 208 8.01 11.94 23.26
N ARG A 209 8.90 11.42 24.12
CA ARG A 209 9.86 12.25 24.87
C ARG A 209 11.32 11.89 24.59
N THR A 210 11.64 11.48 23.38
CA THR A 210 13.03 11.20 22.98
C THR A 210 13.61 12.37 22.21
N VAL A 211 14.90 12.65 22.40
CA VAL A 211 15.64 13.69 21.66
C VAL A 211 15.59 13.42 20.15
N SER A 212 15.61 12.14 19.77
CA SER A 212 15.47 11.70 18.38
C SER A 212 14.14 12.13 17.77
N LEU A 213 13.04 12.06 18.51
CA LEU A 213 11.73 12.48 18.02
C LEU A 213 11.66 14.00 17.87
N ASP A 214 12.16 14.75 18.86
CA ASP A 214 12.17 16.23 18.80
C ASP A 214 12.88 16.73 17.54
N LEU A 215 14.03 16.12 17.20
CA LEU A 215 14.79 16.41 15.96
C LEU A 215 13.97 16.13 14.69
N ILE A 216 13.22 15.01 14.68
CA ILE A 216 12.39 14.62 13.54
C ILE A 216 11.22 15.60 13.40
N VAL A 217 10.51 15.92 14.50
CA VAL A 217 9.35 16.81 14.51
C VAL A 217 9.69 18.20 14.00
N GLU A 218 10.80 18.80 14.47
CA GLU A 218 11.25 20.13 14.02
C GLU A 218 11.46 20.19 12.50
N THR A 219 11.98 19.11 11.90
CA THR A 219 12.16 19.02 10.44
C THR A 219 10.83 18.75 9.74
N PHE A 220 9.99 17.93 10.35
CA PHE A 220 8.75 17.44 9.77
C PHE A 220 7.67 18.52 9.65
N GLU A 221 7.60 19.45 10.59
CA GLU A 221 6.69 20.61 10.55
C GLU A 221 6.92 21.50 9.31
N GLN A 222 8.12 21.51 8.74
CA GLN A 222 8.43 22.24 7.50
C GLN A 222 7.62 21.73 6.29
N SER A 223 7.13 20.50 6.34
CA SER A 223 6.32 19.90 5.27
C SER A 223 4.94 20.59 5.11
N LEU A 224 4.41 21.21 6.17
CA LEU A 224 3.12 21.91 6.14
C LEU A 224 3.13 23.08 5.16
N THR A 225 4.25 23.81 5.12
CA THR A 225 4.44 24.99 4.27
C THR A 225 5.14 24.67 2.94
N HIS A 226 5.39 23.39 2.64
CA HIS A 226 6.13 23.02 1.44
C HIS A 226 5.29 23.26 0.18
N GLU A 227 5.89 23.91 -0.83
CA GLU A 227 5.20 24.28 -2.06
C GLU A 227 4.75 23.06 -2.87
N ASP A 228 5.61 22.03 -2.94
CA ASP A 228 5.34 20.76 -3.63
C ASP A 228 4.26 19.91 -2.92
N PRO A 229 3.12 19.63 -3.57
CA PRO A 229 2.04 18.84 -3.00
C PRO A 229 2.46 17.42 -2.59
N ASP A 230 3.37 16.78 -3.33
CA ASP A 230 3.74 15.40 -3.00
C ASP A 230 4.56 15.32 -1.71
N ILE A 231 5.33 16.37 -1.41
CA ILE A 231 6.12 16.45 -0.18
C ILE A 231 5.19 16.66 1.00
N PHE A 232 4.21 17.57 0.89
CA PHE A 232 3.15 17.71 1.89
C PHE A 232 2.40 16.38 2.13
N LEU A 233 1.93 15.72 1.06
CA LEU A 233 1.18 14.47 1.17
C LEU A 233 2.01 13.32 1.78
N ALA A 234 3.33 13.31 1.60
CA ALA A 234 4.21 12.33 2.22
C ALA A 234 4.32 12.49 3.76
N GLY A 235 4.07 13.69 4.29
CA GLY A 235 4.06 13.99 5.73
C GLY A 235 2.66 14.08 6.36
N LEU A 236 1.59 14.02 5.57
CA LEU A 236 0.23 14.32 6.01
C LEU A 236 -0.25 13.49 7.22
N SER A 237 0.03 12.19 7.21
CA SER A 237 -0.40 11.29 8.29
C SER A 237 0.30 11.63 9.62
N GLY A 238 1.62 11.82 9.60
CA GLY A 238 2.40 12.25 10.77
C GLY A 238 1.97 13.62 11.30
N LEU A 239 1.61 14.58 10.41
CA LEU A 239 1.17 15.92 10.82
C LEU A 239 -0.15 15.83 11.57
N THR A 240 -1.02 14.93 11.13
CA THR A 240 -2.29 14.69 11.81
C THR A 240 -2.06 14.15 13.22
N VAL A 241 -1.10 13.24 13.37
CA VAL A 241 -0.75 12.63 14.65
C VAL A 241 -0.06 13.61 15.61
N LEU A 242 0.70 14.58 15.11
CA LEU A 242 1.31 15.64 15.92
C LEU A 242 0.30 16.69 16.41
N GLY A 243 -0.96 16.62 15.97
CA GLY A 243 -1.98 17.58 16.38
C GLY A 243 -1.90 18.91 15.65
N THR A 244 -1.28 18.95 14.46
CA THR A 244 -1.39 20.11 13.55
C THR A 244 -2.86 20.46 13.33
N SER A 245 -3.18 21.75 13.22
CA SER A 245 -4.56 22.21 13.10
C SER A 245 -5.27 21.48 11.95
N LYS A 246 -6.38 20.83 12.28
CA LYS A 246 -7.18 20.07 11.32
C LYS A 246 -7.66 20.94 10.17
N GLU A 247 -8.02 22.19 10.47
CA GLU A 247 -8.48 23.15 9.47
C GLU A 247 -7.40 23.43 8.42
N GLU A 248 -6.14 23.61 8.86
CA GLU A 248 -5.01 23.87 7.98
C GLU A 248 -4.72 22.67 7.07
N LEU A 249 -4.73 21.45 7.62
CA LEU A 249 -4.54 20.23 6.84
C LEU A 249 -5.65 20.04 5.81
N LEU A 250 -6.92 20.22 6.20
CA LEU A 250 -8.06 20.09 5.31
C LEU A 250 -8.03 21.11 4.17
N GLN A 251 -7.75 22.38 4.48
CA GLN A 251 -7.65 23.44 3.47
C GLN A 251 -6.57 23.11 2.44
N ARG A 252 -5.41 22.63 2.89
CA ARG A 252 -4.32 22.25 1.99
C ARG A 252 -4.65 21.02 1.16
N CYS A 253 -5.27 20.00 1.76
CA CYS A 253 -5.78 18.83 1.03
C CYS A 253 -6.82 19.21 -0.02
N GLU A 254 -7.76 20.10 0.28
CA GLU A 254 -8.77 20.55 -0.68
C GLU A 254 -8.15 21.26 -1.88
N GLN A 255 -7.18 22.15 -1.64
CA GLN A 255 -6.43 22.80 -2.72
C GLN A 255 -5.74 21.77 -3.62
N ILE A 256 -4.99 20.83 -3.03
CA ILE A 256 -4.27 19.80 -3.78
C ILE A 256 -5.25 18.87 -4.50
N TYR A 257 -6.38 18.54 -3.91
CA TYR A 257 -7.37 17.69 -4.55
C TYR A 257 -7.94 18.34 -5.82
N ASN A 258 -8.21 19.64 -5.79
CA ASN A 258 -8.78 20.37 -6.92
C ASN A 258 -7.80 20.54 -8.08
N GLU A 259 -6.51 20.73 -7.79
CA GLU A 259 -5.49 21.10 -8.78
C GLU A 259 -4.52 19.94 -9.10
N GLY A 260 -4.57 18.86 -8.33
CA GLY A 260 -3.59 17.79 -8.33
C GLY A 260 -3.85 16.66 -9.31
N THR A 261 -2.88 15.75 -9.36
CA THR A 261 -2.94 14.51 -10.12
C THR A 261 -3.88 13.48 -9.47
N GLU A 262 -4.35 12.49 -10.24
CA GLU A 262 -5.19 11.39 -9.72
C GLU A 262 -4.54 10.66 -8.54
N LEU A 263 -3.22 10.45 -8.56
CA LEU A 263 -2.51 9.82 -7.45
C LEU A 263 -2.58 10.67 -6.16
N GLN A 264 -2.47 11.99 -6.28
CA GLN A 264 -2.57 12.91 -5.14
C GLN A 264 -3.99 12.89 -4.57
N LYS A 265 -5.02 12.87 -5.43
CA LYS A 265 -6.41 12.73 -5.02
C LYS A 265 -6.66 11.41 -4.28
N GLU A 266 -6.14 10.31 -4.79
CA GLU A 266 -6.25 8.99 -4.14
C GLU A 266 -5.60 8.97 -2.75
N LEU A 267 -4.42 9.58 -2.61
CA LEU A 267 -3.74 9.71 -1.31
C LEU A 267 -4.58 10.52 -0.31
N ILE A 268 -5.22 11.61 -0.76
CA ILE A 268 -6.09 12.44 0.08
C ILE A 268 -7.35 11.67 0.49
N LEU A 269 -7.96 10.92 -0.42
CA LEU A 269 -9.13 10.09 -0.11
C LEU A 269 -8.79 9.01 0.93
N SER A 270 -7.68 8.31 0.74
CA SER A 270 -7.18 7.28 1.65
C SER A 270 -6.87 7.84 3.03
N TRP A 271 -6.20 9.00 3.11
CA TRP A 271 -5.98 9.68 4.38
C TRP A 271 -7.30 10.09 5.04
N SER A 272 -8.25 10.65 4.28
CA SER A 272 -9.54 11.15 4.79
C SER A 272 -10.37 10.05 5.46
N THR A 273 -10.30 8.80 4.99
CA THR A 273 -11.01 7.67 5.63
C THR A 273 -10.31 7.15 6.87
N GLN A 274 -8.98 7.26 6.95
CA GLN A 274 -8.19 6.78 8.09
C GLN A 274 -8.36 7.64 9.34
N GLN A 275 -8.63 8.94 9.20
CA GLN A 275 -8.82 9.89 10.32
C GLN A 275 -10.17 9.76 11.05
N SER A 276 -10.68 8.54 11.17
CA SER A 276 -12.06 8.26 11.57
C SER A 276 -12.28 8.22 13.09
N ASP A 277 -12.47 9.39 13.68
CA ASP A 277 -13.45 9.58 14.77
C ASP A 277 -14.89 9.67 14.19
N ALA A 278 -15.18 8.75 13.26
CA ALA A 278 -16.40 8.59 12.46
C ALA A 278 -16.80 9.82 11.61
N PHE A 279 -16.42 9.76 10.33
CA PHE A 279 -16.92 10.54 9.19
C PHE A 279 -17.56 11.88 9.55
N GLN A 280 -16.76 12.94 9.61
CA GLN A 280 -17.33 14.26 9.89
C GLN A 280 -18.30 14.68 8.79
N PRO A 281 -19.50 15.19 9.13
CA PRO A 281 -20.55 15.51 8.17
C PRO A 281 -20.09 16.43 7.02
N GLU A 282 -19.17 17.36 7.31
CA GLU A 282 -18.67 18.32 6.33
C GLU A 282 -17.83 17.64 5.24
N SER A 283 -16.90 16.76 5.62
CA SER A 283 -16.11 15.98 4.65
C SER A 283 -17.01 15.05 3.84
N ILE A 284 -18.00 14.41 4.48
CA ILE A 284 -18.98 13.56 3.77
C ILE A 284 -19.75 14.36 2.72
N ASN A 285 -20.27 15.54 3.09
CA ASN A 285 -21.06 16.36 2.17
C ASN A 285 -20.24 16.81 0.96
N THR A 286 -18.97 17.17 1.16
CA THR A 286 -18.05 17.51 0.06
C THR A 286 -17.87 16.32 -0.88
N TRP A 287 -17.62 15.11 -0.36
CA TRP A 287 -17.44 13.92 -1.19
C TRP A 287 -18.73 13.47 -1.88
N GLN A 288 -19.88 13.56 -1.20
CA GLN A 288 -21.18 13.27 -1.80
C GLN A 288 -21.51 14.22 -2.95
N THR A 289 -21.24 15.52 -2.78
CA THR A 289 -21.46 16.52 -3.84
C THR A 289 -20.61 16.18 -5.07
N ARG A 290 -19.36 15.76 -4.87
CA ARG A 290 -18.49 15.32 -5.98
C ARG A 290 -18.99 14.06 -6.66
N LEU A 291 -19.41 13.04 -5.90
CA LEU A 291 -19.99 11.81 -6.47
C LEU A 291 -21.21 12.08 -7.37
N GLN A 292 -21.94 13.18 -7.13
CA GLN A 292 -23.07 13.58 -7.96
C GLN A 292 -22.68 14.38 -9.21
N GLN A 293 -21.48 14.97 -9.23
CA GLN A 293 -21.04 15.89 -10.29
C GLN A 293 -20.01 15.27 -11.24
N GLU A 294 -19.21 14.32 -10.76
CA GLU A 294 -18.15 13.68 -11.53
C GLU A 294 -18.72 12.56 -12.41
N GLU A 295 -18.23 12.46 -13.66
CA GLU A 295 -18.57 11.34 -14.55
C GLU A 295 -18.05 10.01 -13.96
N LEU A 296 -18.67 8.89 -14.33
CA LEU A 296 -18.18 7.58 -13.93
C LEU A 296 -16.73 7.39 -14.36
N SER A 297 -15.87 7.13 -13.39
CA SER A 297 -14.48 6.82 -13.59
C SER A 297 -14.00 5.86 -12.51
N GLN A 298 -12.78 5.32 -12.68
CA GLN A 298 -12.11 4.59 -11.62
C GLN A 298 -12.01 5.43 -10.34
N HIS A 299 -11.82 6.73 -10.48
CA HIS A 299 -11.72 7.67 -9.36
C HIS A 299 -13.06 7.81 -8.62
N THR A 300 -14.17 7.96 -9.35
CA THR A 300 -15.53 7.99 -8.77
C THR A 300 -15.85 6.71 -7.99
N LEU A 301 -15.48 5.54 -8.54
CA LEU A 301 -15.61 4.26 -7.84
C LEU A 301 -14.69 4.18 -6.61
N ASN A 302 -13.49 4.78 -6.66
CA ASN A 302 -12.59 4.85 -5.52
C ASN A 302 -13.15 5.75 -4.41
N ILE A 303 -13.74 6.91 -4.74
CA ILE A 303 -14.45 7.75 -3.76
C ILE A 303 -15.57 6.91 -3.10
N LEU A 304 -16.38 6.21 -3.90
CA LEU A 304 -17.44 5.36 -3.37
C LEU A 304 -16.90 4.18 -2.54
N GLN A 305 -15.74 3.62 -2.87
CA GLN A 305 -15.11 2.58 -2.07
C GLN A 305 -14.76 3.06 -0.66
N HIS A 306 -14.34 4.32 -0.54
CA HIS A 306 -13.91 4.96 0.69
C HIS A 306 -15.09 5.47 1.53
N PHE A 307 -16.13 5.99 0.88
CA PHE A 307 -17.28 6.64 1.55
C PHE A 307 -18.60 5.86 1.45
N GLY A 308 -18.62 4.71 0.78
CA GLY A 308 -19.80 3.88 0.53
C GLY A 308 -20.71 3.65 1.73
N PRO A 309 -20.19 3.34 2.95
CA PRO A 309 -21.03 3.15 4.14
C PRO A 309 -21.86 4.37 4.54
N VAL A 310 -21.47 5.58 4.13
CA VAL A 310 -22.12 6.85 4.47
C VAL A 310 -22.70 7.57 3.23
N THR A 311 -22.59 6.96 2.05
CA THR A 311 -23.16 7.50 0.81
C THR A 311 -24.66 7.15 0.71
N PRO A 312 -25.53 8.12 0.37
CA PRO A 312 -26.93 7.88 0.10
C PRO A 312 -27.13 6.74 -0.91
N THR A 313 -28.07 5.84 -0.60
CA THR A 313 -28.27 4.61 -1.37
C THR A 313 -28.57 4.85 -2.84
N ASP A 314 -29.29 5.93 -3.17
CA ASP A 314 -29.60 6.33 -4.54
C ASP A 314 -28.35 6.74 -5.32
N ILE A 315 -27.46 7.54 -4.72
CA ILE A 315 -26.18 7.94 -5.32
C ILE A 315 -25.30 6.70 -5.55
N ALA A 316 -25.12 5.88 -4.51
CA ALA A 316 -24.32 4.67 -4.59
C ALA A 316 -24.86 3.70 -5.66
N ARG A 317 -26.19 3.50 -5.69
CA ARG A 317 -26.86 2.65 -6.67
C ARG A 317 -26.60 3.10 -8.10
N ASN A 318 -26.71 4.39 -8.39
CA ASN A 318 -26.53 4.92 -9.75
C ASN A 318 -25.10 4.71 -10.22
N ILE A 319 -24.11 5.05 -9.39
CA ILE A 319 -22.69 4.89 -9.72
C ILE A 319 -22.33 3.41 -9.92
N ILE A 320 -22.84 2.51 -9.07
CA ILE A 320 -22.61 1.07 -9.21
C ILE A 320 -23.28 0.54 -10.49
N ALA A 321 -24.49 0.98 -10.81
CA ALA A 321 -25.18 0.58 -12.03
C ALA A 321 -24.39 0.98 -13.29
N GLU A 322 -23.96 2.24 -13.37
CA GLU A 322 -23.11 2.72 -14.47
C GLU A 322 -21.80 1.92 -14.55
N GLY A 323 -21.15 1.66 -13.41
CA GLY A 323 -19.92 0.87 -13.35
C GLY A 323 -20.05 -0.58 -13.82
N MET A 324 -21.18 -1.23 -13.55
CA MET A 324 -21.46 -2.61 -14.02
C MET A 324 -21.79 -2.68 -15.52
N ASP A 325 -22.19 -1.57 -16.13
CA ASP A 325 -22.49 -1.48 -17.57
C ASP A 325 -21.25 -1.12 -18.41
N ASP A 326 -20.13 -0.80 -17.77
CA ASP A 326 -18.89 -0.40 -18.44
C ASP A 326 -18.24 -1.52 -19.28
N ALA A 327 -17.59 -1.15 -20.38
CA ALA A 327 -16.90 -2.09 -21.26
C ALA A 327 -15.60 -2.66 -20.66
N SER A 328 -15.00 -2.00 -19.68
CA SER A 328 -13.81 -2.44 -18.94
C SER A 328 -14.20 -3.50 -17.89
N PRO A 329 -13.64 -4.73 -17.99
CA PRO A 329 -13.77 -5.74 -16.95
C PRO A 329 -13.31 -5.23 -15.57
N THR A 330 -12.30 -4.35 -15.53
CA THR A 330 -11.83 -3.72 -14.29
C THR A 330 -12.90 -2.87 -13.64
N LEU A 331 -13.50 -1.93 -14.37
CA LEU A 331 -14.52 -1.03 -13.79
C LEU A 331 -15.73 -1.82 -13.31
N ARG A 332 -16.14 -2.85 -14.07
CA ARG A 332 -17.19 -3.78 -13.64
C ARG A 332 -16.79 -4.52 -12.37
N PHE A 333 -15.60 -5.10 -12.29
CA PHE A 333 -15.11 -5.76 -11.07
C PHE A 333 -15.16 -4.83 -9.85
N HIS A 334 -14.65 -3.60 -10.00
CA HIS A 334 -14.69 -2.63 -8.92
C HIS A 334 -16.14 -2.32 -8.51
N ALA A 335 -17.03 -2.03 -9.46
CA ALA A 335 -18.44 -1.75 -9.19
C ALA A 335 -19.15 -2.93 -8.49
N LEU A 336 -18.91 -4.16 -8.94
CA LEU A 336 -19.46 -5.38 -8.31
C LEU A 336 -19.02 -5.50 -6.85
N SER A 337 -17.74 -5.22 -6.55
CA SER A 337 -17.24 -5.27 -5.18
C SER A 337 -17.93 -4.26 -4.25
N LEU A 338 -18.50 -3.17 -4.81
CA LEU A 338 -19.19 -2.11 -4.08
C LEU A 338 -20.67 -2.43 -3.80
N LEU A 339 -21.23 -3.50 -4.38
CA LEU A 339 -22.60 -3.96 -4.07
C LEU A 339 -22.80 -4.21 -2.57
N ARG A 340 -21.73 -4.53 -1.84
CA ARG A 340 -21.73 -4.69 -0.37
C ARG A 340 -22.18 -3.44 0.40
N PHE A 341 -22.15 -2.26 -0.21
CA PHE A 341 -22.58 -1.01 0.39
C PHE A 341 -24.08 -0.71 0.18
N LEU A 342 -24.77 -1.49 -0.64
CA LEU A 342 -26.21 -1.34 -0.86
C LEU A 342 -27.01 -2.25 0.08
N PRO A 343 -28.27 -1.90 0.38
CA PRO A 343 -29.19 -2.80 1.05
C PRO A 343 -29.29 -4.14 0.32
N THR A 344 -29.33 -5.24 1.07
CA THR A 344 -29.23 -6.62 0.53
C THR A 344 -30.18 -6.89 -0.64
N GLN A 345 -31.43 -6.42 -0.56
CA GLN A 345 -32.39 -6.63 -1.64
C GLN A 345 -31.99 -5.89 -2.92
N ILE A 346 -31.54 -4.64 -2.81
CA ILE A 346 -31.09 -3.84 -3.96
C ILE A 346 -29.85 -4.47 -4.59
N ALA A 347 -28.89 -4.89 -3.76
CA ALA A 347 -27.69 -5.57 -4.22
C ALA A 347 -28.03 -6.87 -4.99
N ALA A 348 -28.95 -7.68 -4.46
CA ALA A 348 -29.38 -8.92 -5.09
C ALA A 348 -30.11 -8.68 -6.43
N ASP A 349 -31.00 -7.69 -6.50
CA ASP A 349 -31.72 -7.34 -7.73
C ASP A 349 -30.76 -6.86 -8.83
N MET A 350 -29.79 -6.04 -8.45
CA MET A 350 -28.73 -5.55 -9.34
C MET A 350 -27.83 -6.70 -9.81
N ALA A 351 -27.40 -7.58 -8.90
CA ALA A 351 -26.58 -8.73 -9.25
C ALA A 351 -27.31 -9.69 -10.20
N GLN A 352 -28.61 -9.93 -9.96
CA GLN A 352 -29.42 -10.79 -10.82
C GLN A 352 -29.56 -10.23 -12.24
N THR A 353 -29.64 -8.91 -12.37
CA THR A 353 -29.71 -8.21 -13.66
C THR A 353 -28.39 -8.35 -14.42
N ALA A 354 -27.27 -8.02 -13.76
CA ALA A 354 -25.93 -8.09 -14.34
C ALA A 354 -25.48 -9.53 -14.67
N LEU A 355 -25.96 -10.54 -13.96
CA LEU A 355 -25.60 -11.94 -14.24
C LEU A 355 -26.09 -12.40 -15.62
N SER A 356 -27.19 -11.82 -16.11
CA SER A 356 -27.78 -12.20 -17.40
C SER A 356 -26.97 -11.74 -18.61
N ASP A 357 -26.11 -10.73 -18.43
CA ASP A 357 -25.38 -10.07 -19.52
C ASP A 357 -23.85 -10.04 -19.33
N GLU A 358 -23.33 -10.58 -18.22
CA GLU A 358 -21.90 -10.63 -17.94
C GLU A 358 -21.20 -11.76 -18.72
N PRO A 359 -20.29 -11.43 -19.66
CA PRO A 359 -19.57 -12.45 -20.44
C PRO A 359 -18.42 -13.14 -19.70
N ASP A 360 -17.91 -12.61 -18.57
CA ASP A 360 -16.78 -13.20 -17.86
C ASP A 360 -17.20 -14.12 -16.71
N GLU A 361 -16.80 -15.40 -16.77
CA GLU A 361 -17.13 -16.42 -15.76
C GLU A 361 -16.67 -16.05 -14.34
N ALA A 362 -15.53 -15.36 -14.19
CA ALA A 362 -15.04 -14.94 -12.88
C ALA A 362 -15.93 -13.85 -12.26
N LEU A 363 -16.43 -12.93 -13.09
CA LEU A 363 -17.37 -11.91 -12.65
C LEU A 363 -18.76 -12.49 -12.36
N GLN A 364 -19.19 -13.50 -13.14
CA GLN A 364 -20.41 -14.25 -12.84
C GLN A 364 -20.35 -14.92 -11.46
N HIS A 365 -19.20 -15.50 -11.09
CA HIS A 365 -19.01 -16.10 -9.77
C HIS A 365 -19.15 -15.06 -8.64
N LEU A 366 -18.55 -13.88 -8.78
CA LEU A 366 -18.72 -12.79 -7.80
C LEU A 366 -20.18 -12.34 -7.67
N LEU A 367 -20.87 -12.17 -8.81
CA LEU A 367 -22.29 -11.82 -8.84
C LEU A 367 -23.15 -12.85 -8.08
N GLN A 368 -22.87 -14.14 -8.24
CA GLN A 368 -23.59 -15.21 -7.54
C GLN A 368 -23.43 -15.14 -6.02
N GLN A 369 -22.32 -14.61 -5.50
CA GLN A 369 -22.10 -14.47 -4.04
C GLN A 369 -23.06 -13.46 -3.40
N HIS A 370 -23.60 -12.52 -4.18
CA HIS A 370 -24.57 -11.52 -3.72
C HIS A 370 -26.03 -11.99 -3.78
N LEU A 371 -26.31 -13.14 -4.40
CA LEU A 371 -27.65 -13.70 -4.48
C LEU A 371 -28.02 -14.46 -3.20
N PRO A 372 -29.30 -14.47 -2.79
CA PRO A 372 -29.74 -15.25 -1.64
C PRO A 372 -29.49 -16.74 -1.86
N LYS A 373 -28.85 -17.39 -0.88
CA LYS A 373 -28.65 -18.85 -0.88
C LYS A 373 -30.02 -19.52 -0.74
N LYS A 374 -30.35 -20.38 -1.71
CA LYS A 374 -31.59 -21.17 -1.71
C LYS A 374 -31.60 -22.25 -0.65
#